data_AF-R4KSI0-F1
#
_entry.id   AF-R4KSI0-F1
#
_cell.length_a   1.000
_cell.length_b   1.000
_cell.length_c   1.000
_cell.angle_alpha   90.00
_cell.angle_beta   90.00
_cell.angle_gamma   90.00
#
_symmetry.space_group_name_H-M   'P 1'
#
loop_
_entity.id
_entity.type
_entity.pdbx_description
1 polymer ?
#
loop_
_entity_poly.entity_id
_entity_poly.type
_entity_poly.pdbx_seq_one_letter_code
_entity_poly.pdbx_strand_id
1 'polypeptide(L)'
;MKLFRTLILTVILLMAGTSTLWAEETAKKPLDEVFDNAVVIPFNYHDKVFLNGQKTDVFGDYTLHQRNGRVFVPIRMMGYLVAWMDNSHCEVVWDPQKPDDVILVNQGLKQTVKLTVNSKTMYINNQPQTLDVPPQKIEGRVMLPLRGIAEALDKKIVWFDGLIVISNDAIDLQSPQSVAIKDKIKAKLADYRKEVAYEKKVTPVAKYGDTVYYTKIKYINNGQKMIEELYKKTGSGPEVKIELPGENRFNNNDNKLINNELYYVSTINGKSELHIFSFTDNKSRKLCSLGRWNPMDGWLADMKFINDEFYVVLHSGDLTMGSEDLYKLENGVLKEITGVKEFISFDVEGKFLYYTDFHPILYCTENLFRMNMETGEKQTLAEKEFTYGISRTVHEQGGTSYTASNSFYIKDGYVYVLGYKENDPGDKASVYKISLDGQTKNKLTPPVKTFWLVDQAIYYLDSSTGYLATVDLEGNNKKTLVDKSILDLKFFDGNIYYTVGKDTGTGARLGKLYKYNLSSGQEIKLSNQSVSEFLIGKTGIYYKAEGYDLGLYKIGANGQSICLVDDTISSFLLTDSGVVYTMRYMEGIYTVE
;
A
#
# COMPACT_ATOMS: atom_id res chain seq x y z
N MET A 1 -87.89 7.22 44.04
CA MET A 1 -88.54 7.57 42.75
C MET A 1 -87.43 7.65 41.71
N LYS A 2 -87.64 6.99 40.57
CA LYS A 2 -86.68 6.67 39.48
C LYS A 2 -85.83 7.85 39.00
N LEU A 3 -84.62 7.55 38.47
CA LEU A 3 -84.06 7.94 37.15
C LEU A 3 -82.51 7.79 37.21
N PHE A 4 -81.75 7.19 36.29
CA PHE A 4 -81.98 6.40 35.08
C PHE A 4 -80.62 5.74 34.68
N ARG A 5 -80.68 4.49 34.21
CA ARG A 5 -79.83 3.70 33.26
C ARG A 5 -78.33 4.01 32.99
N THR A 6 -77.51 2.98 33.28
CA THR A 6 -76.59 2.20 32.40
C THR A 6 -75.74 2.91 31.33
N LEU A 7 -74.40 2.75 31.36
CA LEU A 7 -73.60 1.98 30.37
C LEU A 7 -72.09 1.94 30.73
N ILE A 8 -71.48 0.80 30.42
CA ILE A 8 -70.05 0.47 30.45
C ILE A 8 -69.27 1.34 29.45
N LEU A 9 -68.11 1.90 29.84
CA LEU A 9 -67.03 2.19 28.89
C LEU A 9 -65.64 2.07 29.54
N THR A 10 -64.80 1.35 28.82
CA THR A 10 -63.41 0.97 29.03
C THR A 10 -62.50 2.16 29.32
N VAL A 11 -61.71 2.06 30.39
CA VAL A 11 -60.67 3.04 30.75
C VAL A 11 -59.46 2.83 29.86
N ILE A 12 -59.27 3.72 28.88
CA ILE A 12 -57.99 3.94 28.22
C ILE A 12 -57.16 4.81 29.16
N LEU A 13 -56.29 4.20 29.97
CA LEU A 13 -55.27 4.93 30.71
C LEU A 13 -54.02 5.02 29.83
N LEU A 14 -53.77 6.22 29.31
CA LEU A 14 -52.49 6.66 28.76
C LEU A 14 -51.41 6.48 29.83
N MET A 15 -50.66 5.38 29.78
CA MET A 15 -49.34 5.35 30.39
C MET A 15 -48.39 6.07 29.44
N ALA A 16 -48.09 7.32 29.77
CA ALA A 16 -46.91 8.03 29.33
C ALA A 16 -45.68 7.23 29.78
N GLY A 17 -45.25 6.29 28.95
CA GLY A 17 -43.91 5.73 29.02
C GLY A 17 -42.94 6.82 28.58
N THR A 18 -42.30 7.46 29.54
CA THR A 18 -41.09 8.24 29.30
C THR A 18 -40.04 7.28 28.74
N SER A 19 -39.95 7.19 27.41
CA SER A 19 -38.76 6.68 26.76
C SER A 19 -37.65 7.66 27.09
N THR A 20 -36.88 7.37 28.13
CA THR A 20 -35.51 7.84 28.19
C THR A 20 -34.81 7.20 27.00
N LEU A 21 -34.85 7.87 25.85
CA LEU A 21 -33.82 7.74 24.83
C LEU A 21 -32.53 8.17 25.55
N TRP A 22 -31.80 7.19 26.04
CA TRP A 22 -30.36 7.34 26.17
C TRP A 22 -29.87 7.48 24.74
N ALA A 23 -29.79 8.72 24.27
CA ALA A 23 -28.85 9.04 23.20
C ALA A 23 -27.50 8.65 23.79
N GLU A 24 -27.02 7.48 23.39
CA GLU A 24 -25.64 7.09 23.58
C GLU A 24 -24.83 8.20 22.91
N GLU A 25 -24.33 9.14 23.72
CA GLU A 25 -23.48 10.23 23.26
C GLU A 25 -22.26 9.54 22.69
N THR A 26 -22.24 9.38 21.36
CA THR A 26 -21.14 8.75 20.65
C THR A 26 -19.87 9.42 21.13
N ALA A 27 -18.98 8.65 21.77
CA ALA A 27 -17.75 9.17 22.31
C ALA A 27 -17.05 10.01 21.22
N LYS A 28 -16.73 11.27 21.55
CA LYS A 28 -16.06 12.17 20.60
C LYS A 28 -14.80 11.48 20.09
N LYS A 29 -14.65 11.40 18.77
CA LYS A 29 -13.46 10.78 18.16
C LYS A 29 -12.18 11.47 18.65
N PRO A 30 -11.09 10.71 18.85
CA PRO A 30 -9.78 11.28 19.11
C PRO A 30 -9.41 12.34 18.08
N LEU A 31 -8.83 13.46 18.52
CA LEU A 31 -8.56 14.61 17.66
C LEU A 31 -7.55 14.30 16.56
N ASP A 32 -6.56 13.46 16.85
CA ASP A 32 -5.62 12.94 15.87
C ASP A 32 -6.33 12.15 14.76
N GLU A 33 -7.35 11.35 15.10
CA GLU A 33 -8.18 10.67 14.10
C GLU A 33 -8.99 11.67 13.25
N VAL A 34 -9.50 12.76 13.83
CA VAL A 34 -10.23 13.78 13.08
C VAL A 34 -9.33 14.44 12.04
N PHE A 35 -8.12 14.84 12.43
CA PHE A 35 -7.15 15.44 11.51
C PHE A 35 -6.59 14.42 10.51
N ASP A 36 -6.31 13.17 10.92
CA ASP A 36 -5.87 12.09 10.03
C ASP A 36 -6.90 11.80 8.91
N ASN A 37 -8.16 12.26 9.03
CA ASN A 37 -9.19 12.16 7.98
C ASN A 37 -9.60 13.53 7.39
N ALA A 38 -8.83 14.59 7.66
CA ALA A 38 -9.12 15.94 7.20
C ALA A 38 -8.35 16.27 5.91
N VAL A 39 -8.98 17.12 5.09
CA VAL A 39 -8.32 17.85 4.02
C VAL A 39 -7.91 19.22 4.57
N VAL A 40 -6.62 19.52 4.57
CA VAL A 40 -6.07 20.77 5.11
C VAL A 40 -5.29 21.52 4.04
N ILE A 41 -5.73 22.74 3.75
CA ILE A 41 -5.22 23.57 2.66
C ILE A 41 -4.75 24.91 3.24
N PRO A 42 -3.52 25.36 2.97
CA PRO A 42 -3.12 26.71 3.33
C PRO A 42 -3.76 27.71 2.36
N PHE A 43 -4.33 28.81 2.88
CA PHE A 43 -4.90 29.85 2.00
C PHE A 43 -3.83 30.49 1.11
N ASN A 44 -2.63 30.70 1.65
CA ASN A 44 -1.44 31.03 0.86
C ASN A 44 -0.87 29.76 0.19
N TYR A 45 -1.66 29.20 -0.71
CA TYR A 45 -1.39 27.94 -1.39
C TYR A 45 -0.09 27.99 -2.21
N HIS A 46 0.73 26.95 -2.11
CA HIS A 46 2.00 26.80 -2.84
C HIS A 46 2.29 25.32 -3.13
N ASP A 47 1.35 24.68 -3.82
CA ASP A 47 1.44 23.29 -4.29
C ASP A 47 1.49 22.21 -3.20
N LYS A 48 1.25 22.55 -1.93
CA LYS A 48 1.26 21.56 -0.83
C LYS A 48 0.04 21.67 0.05
N VAL A 49 -0.50 20.52 0.41
CA VAL A 49 -1.66 20.34 1.29
C VAL A 49 -1.46 19.11 2.16
N PHE A 50 -2.33 18.91 3.15
CA PHE A 50 -2.52 17.61 3.76
C PHE A 50 -3.84 16.99 3.29
N LEU A 51 -3.81 15.75 2.82
CA LEU A 51 -4.98 14.97 2.42
C LEU A 51 -5.01 13.72 3.29
N ASN A 52 -6.03 13.57 4.14
CA ASN A 52 -6.18 12.42 5.04
C ASN A 52 -4.88 12.16 5.83
N GLY A 53 -4.38 13.20 6.50
CA GLY A 53 -3.16 13.15 7.31
C GLY A 53 -1.85 13.12 6.52
N GLN A 54 -1.84 12.92 5.20
CA GLN A 54 -0.62 12.85 4.39
C GLN A 54 -0.24 14.19 3.76
N LYS A 55 1.04 14.59 3.86
CA LYS A 55 1.57 15.74 3.10
C LYS A 55 1.67 15.38 1.61
N THR A 56 0.97 16.14 0.77
CA THR A 56 0.85 15.85 -0.65
C THR A 56 1.17 17.08 -1.50
N ASP A 57 1.97 16.85 -2.55
CA ASP A 57 2.22 17.82 -3.60
C ASP A 57 1.05 17.81 -4.59
N VAL A 58 0.43 18.97 -4.78
CA VAL A 58 -0.71 19.18 -5.66
C VAL A 58 -0.29 20.16 -6.74
N PHE A 59 0.12 19.64 -7.88
CA PHE A 59 0.61 20.47 -8.96
C PHE A 59 -0.53 21.14 -9.71
N GLY A 60 -0.37 22.44 -9.98
CA GLY A 60 -1.27 23.20 -10.82
C GLY A 60 -1.16 24.68 -10.52
N ASP A 61 -1.41 25.50 -11.53
CA ASP A 61 -1.55 26.94 -11.31
C ASP A 61 -2.90 27.21 -10.65
N TYR A 62 -2.94 27.15 -9.31
CA TYR A 62 -4.14 27.40 -8.52
C TYR A 62 -3.96 28.65 -7.67
N THR A 63 -4.86 29.61 -7.88
CA THR A 63 -4.97 30.79 -7.02
C THR A 63 -6.27 30.71 -6.25
N LEU A 64 -6.18 30.77 -4.92
CA LEU A 64 -7.34 30.87 -4.03
C LEU A 64 -7.72 32.34 -3.88
N HIS A 65 -9.01 32.66 -3.97
CA HIS A 65 -9.48 34.02 -3.77
C HIS A 65 -10.36 34.10 -2.53
N GLN A 66 -10.29 35.23 -1.83
CA GLN A 66 -11.21 35.55 -0.75
C GLN A 66 -12.07 36.76 -1.14
N ARG A 67 -13.39 36.62 -1.06
CA ARG A 67 -14.35 37.73 -1.23
C ARG A 67 -15.42 37.62 -0.16
N ASN A 68 -15.74 38.73 0.51
CA ASN A 68 -16.76 38.81 1.56
C ASN A 68 -16.59 37.74 2.65
N GLY A 69 -15.34 37.45 3.07
CA GLY A 69 -15.06 36.43 4.08
C GLY A 69 -15.33 34.98 3.63
N ARG A 70 -15.42 34.73 2.31
CA ARG A 70 -15.57 33.39 1.72
C ARG A 70 -14.41 33.07 0.78
N VAL A 71 -13.97 31.82 0.82
CA VAL A 71 -12.89 31.30 -0.02
C VAL A 71 -13.47 30.68 -1.28
N PHE A 72 -12.84 31.02 -2.41
CA PHE A 72 -13.18 30.57 -3.75
C PHE A 72 -12.03 29.76 -4.34
N VAL A 73 -12.35 28.60 -4.91
CA VAL A 73 -11.40 27.63 -5.45
C VAL A 73 -11.72 27.37 -6.93
N PRO A 74 -10.74 27.31 -7.84
CA PRO A 74 -11.01 27.00 -9.25
C PRO A 74 -11.54 25.58 -9.42
N ILE A 75 -12.38 25.33 -10.44
CA ILE A 75 -13.05 24.03 -10.65
C ILE A 75 -12.11 22.82 -10.60
N ARG A 76 -10.88 22.95 -11.14
CA ARG A 76 -9.90 21.86 -11.19
C ARG A 76 -9.35 21.52 -9.82
N MET A 77 -9.01 22.54 -9.03
CA MET A 77 -8.59 22.32 -7.63
C MET A 77 -9.75 21.78 -6.80
N MET A 78 -10.99 22.25 -7.03
CA MET A 78 -12.15 21.67 -6.37
C MET A 78 -12.28 20.17 -6.68
N GLY A 79 -12.18 19.78 -7.96
CA GLY A 79 -12.23 18.38 -8.39
C GLY A 79 -11.18 17.52 -7.71
N TYR A 80 -9.97 18.06 -7.57
CA TYR A 80 -8.92 17.40 -6.81
C TYR A 80 -9.30 17.23 -5.34
N LEU A 81 -9.74 18.28 -4.66
CA LEU A 81 -10.04 18.24 -3.22
C LEU A 81 -11.23 17.36 -2.86
N VAL A 82 -12.33 17.40 -3.63
CA VAL A 82 -13.55 16.64 -3.33
C VAL A 82 -13.35 15.13 -3.45
N ALA A 83 -12.41 14.68 -4.28
CA ALA A 83 -12.01 13.29 -4.35
C ALA A 83 -11.47 12.76 -3.01
N TRP A 84 -10.96 13.65 -2.14
CA TRP A 84 -10.40 13.32 -0.82
C TRP A 84 -11.36 13.57 0.34
N MET A 85 -12.51 14.19 0.11
CA MET A 85 -13.42 14.57 1.20
C MET A 85 -14.24 13.40 1.76
N ASP A 86 -14.19 12.20 1.18
CA ASP A 86 -14.99 11.05 1.65
C ASP A 86 -14.50 9.66 1.20
N ASN A 87 -13.27 9.55 0.68
CA ASN A 87 -12.84 8.37 -0.11
C ASN A 87 -13.83 7.99 -1.24
N SER A 88 -14.77 8.88 -1.56
CA SER A 88 -15.79 8.67 -2.58
C SER A 88 -15.25 9.13 -3.93
N HIS A 89 -15.56 8.40 -4.99
CA HIS A 89 -15.32 8.78 -6.39
C HIS A 89 -16.16 10.02 -6.76
N CYS A 90 -15.82 11.17 -6.16
CA CYS A 90 -16.45 12.44 -6.42
C CYS A 90 -15.68 13.14 -7.54
N GLU A 91 -16.39 13.48 -8.60
CA GLU A 91 -15.84 14.12 -9.79
C GLU A 91 -16.53 15.45 -10.06
N VAL A 92 -15.76 16.41 -10.56
CA VAL A 92 -16.29 17.68 -11.08
C VAL A 92 -16.44 17.55 -12.60
N VAL A 93 -17.68 17.59 -13.06
CA VAL A 93 -18.06 17.59 -14.46
C VAL A 93 -18.33 19.02 -14.91
N TRP A 94 -17.61 19.45 -15.95
CA TRP A 94 -17.77 20.76 -16.58
C TRP A 94 -17.87 20.61 -18.10
N ASP A 95 -18.88 21.24 -18.69
CA ASP A 95 -19.16 21.20 -20.12
C ASP A 95 -18.79 22.55 -20.76
N PRO A 96 -17.86 22.61 -21.73
CA PRO A 96 -17.52 23.85 -22.41
C PRO A 96 -18.69 24.48 -23.18
N GLN A 97 -19.73 23.71 -23.54
CA GLN A 97 -20.96 24.23 -24.16
C GLN A 97 -21.88 24.90 -23.13
N LYS A 98 -21.73 24.59 -21.84
CA LYS A 98 -22.47 25.18 -20.72
C LYS A 98 -21.48 25.70 -19.68
N PRO A 99 -20.66 26.71 -20.02
CA PRO A 99 -19.50 27.08 -19.22
C PRO A 99 -19.86 27.66 -17.84
N ASP A 100 -21.11 28.05 -17.63
CA ASP A 100 -21.64 28.57 -16.37
C ASP A 100 -22.18 27.47 -15.44
N ASP A 101 -22.43 26.26 -15.95
CA ASP A 101 -22.91 25.14 -15.16
C ASP A 101 -21.75 24.25 -14.71
N VAL A 102 -21.71 23.94 -13.42
CA VAL A 102 -20.75 23.00 -12.83
C VAL A 102 -21.51 21.93 -12.06
N ILE A 103 -21.18 20.68 -12.32
CA ILE A 103 -21.84 19.53 -11.70
C ILE A 103 -20.79 18.74 -10.93
N LEU A 104 -21.08 18.40 -9.68
CA LEU A 104 -20.32 17.42 -8.92
C LEU A 104 -21.13 16.14 -8.85
N VAL A 105 -20.51 15.02 -9.15
CA VAL A 105 -21.12 13.70 -9.05
C VAL A 105 -20.36 12.91 -7.99
N ASN A 106 -21.05 12.51 -6.93
CA ASN A 106 -20.52 11.62 -5.92
C ASN A 106 -21.17 10.25 -6.08
N GLN A 107 -20.43 9.29 -6.65
CA GLN A 107 -20.96 7.95 -6.91
C GLN A 107 -21.25 7.18 -5.61
N GLY A 108 -20.40 7.35 -4.59
CA GLY A 108 -20.54 6.67 -3.29
C GLY A 108 -21.79 7.08 -2.54
N LEU A 109 -22.10 8.39 -2.53
CA LEU A 109 -23.30 8.93 -1.91
C LEU A 109 -24.53 8.91 -2.83
N LYS A 110 -24.38 8.49 -4.09
CA LYS A 110 -25.40 8.64 -5.15
C LYS A 110 -25.97 10.05 -5.19
N GLN A 111 -25.08 11.04 -5.10
CA GLN A 111 -25.42 12.44 -4.93
C GLN A 111 -24.90 13.27 -6.10
N THR A 112 -25.73 14.20 -6.58
CA THR A 112 -25.35 15.19 -7.59
C THR A 112 -25.54 16.59 -7.04
N VAL A 113 -24.51 17.43 -7.15
CA VAL A 113 -24.56 18.85 -6.77
C VAL A 113 -24.39 19.70 -8.02
N LYS A 114 -25.41 20.47 -8.41
CA LYS A 114 -25.37 21.39 -9.55
C LYS A 114 -25.30 22.83 -9.09
N LEU A 115 -24.32 23.56 -9.60
CA LEU A 115 -24.12 24.99 -9.39
C LEU A 115 -24.16 25.73 -10.72
N THR A 116 -24.67 26.96 -10.69
CA THR A 116 -24.66 27.87 -11.85
C THR A 116 -23.98 29.18 -11.45
N VAL A 117 -23.07 29.67 -12.29
CA VAL A 117 -22.35 30.94 -12.07
C VAL A 117 -23.34 32.09 -11.85
N ASN A 118 -23.05 32.93 -10.86
CA ASN A 118 -23.88 34.06 -10.39
C ASN A 118 -25.26 33.68 -9.81
N SER A 119 -25.60 32.39 -9.69
CA SER A 119 -26.80 31.93 -8.99
C SER A 119 -26.47 31.55 -7.54
N LYS A 120 -27.27 32.05 -6.59
CA LYS A 120 -27.24 31.56 -5.21
C LYS A 120 -28.01 30.26 -5.03
N THR A 121 -28.78 29.82 -6.03
CA THR A 121 -29.47 28.54 -5.99
C THR A 121 -28.55 27.45 -6.52
N MET A 122 -28.23 26.49 -5.66
CA MET A 122 -27.60 25.21 -5.97
C MET A 122 -28.65 24.11 -5.90
N TYR A 123 -28.43 23.00 -6.59
CA TYR A 123 -29.31 21.83 -6.50
C TYR A 123 -28.55 20.62 -5.98
N ILE A 124 -29.06 19.99 -4.93
CA ILE A 124 -28.57 18.69 -4.44
C ILE A 124 -29.65 17.66 -4.78
N ASN A 125 -29.34 16.68 -5.64
CA ASN A 125 -30.33 15.69 -6.10
C ASN A 125 -31.63 16.34 -6.60
N ASN A 126 -31.48 17.41 -7.39
CA ASN A 126 -32.57 18.26 -7.91
C ASN A 126 -33.37 19.05 -6.86
N GLN A 127 -33.00 19.00 -5.58
CA GLN A 127 -33.60 19.83 -4.53
C GLN A 127 -32.84 21.16 -4.39
N PRO A 128 -33.52 22.32 -4.42
CA PRO A 128 -32.87 23.61 -4.34
C PRO A 128 -32.34 23.89 -2.93
N GLN A 129 -31.10 24.36 -2.86
CA GLN A 129 -30.43 24.84 -1.65
C GLN A 129 -29.83 26.22 -1.90
N THR A 130 -29.96 27.12 -0.93
CA THR A 130 -29.42 28.47 -1.04
C THR A 130 -27.96 28.51 -0.58
N LEU A 131 -27.07 28.97 -1.45
CA LEU A 131 -25.69 29.29 -1.15
C LEU A 131 -25.60 30.66 -0.49
N ASP A 132 -24.66 30.79 0.44
CA ASP A 132 -24.30 32.07 1.03
C ASP A 132 -23.76 33.05 -0.05
N VAL A 133 -22.82 32.56 -0.87
CA VAL A 133 -22.25 33.29 -2.02
C VAL A 133 -22.31 32.43 -3.28
N PRO A 134 -22.66 33.00 -4.45
CA PRO A 134 -22.74 32.24 -5.70
C PRO A 134 -21.34 31.91 -6.24
N PRO A 135 -21.19 30.89 -7.10
CA PRO A 135 -20.00 30.73 -7.92
C PRO A 135 -19.78 31.96 -8.81
N GLN A 136 -18.52 32.27 -9.11
CA GLN A 136 -18.14 33.50 -9.82
C GLN A 136 -17.11 33.22 -10.92
N LYS A 137 -17.08 34.07 -11.93
CA LYS A 137 -15.92 34.17 -12.83
C LYS A 137 -14.93 35.18 -12.24
N ILE A 138 -13.72 34.73 -11.94
CA ILE A 138 -12.62 35.58 -11.45
C ILE A 138 -11.42 35.28 -12.35
N GLU A 139 -10.83 36.32 -12.96
CA GLU A 139 -9.65 36.19 -13.81
C GLU A 139 -9.79 35.13 -14.92
N GLY A 140 -10.99 35.07 -15.54
CA GLY A 140 -11.29 34.13 -16.61
C GLY A 140 -11.54 32.68 -16.18
N ARG A 141 -11.54 32.39 -14.86
CA ARG A 141 -11.78 31.05 -14.31
C ARG A 141 -13.10 31.00 -13.57
N VAL A 142 -13.81 29.87 -13.67
CA VAL A 142 -14.96 29.58 -12.82
C VAL A 142 -14.44 29.19 -11.43
N MET A 143 -14.91 29.91 -10.43
CA MET A 143 -14.51 29.79 -9.05
C MET A 143 -15.70 29.37 -8.19
N LEU A 144 -15.53 28.29 -7.44
CA LEU A 144 -16.57 27.69 -6.62
C LEU A 144 -16.40 28.11 -5.15
N PRO A 145 -17.49 28.40 -4.43
CA PRO A 145 -17.44 28.70 -3.01
C PRO A 145 -17.12 27.43 -2.22
N LEU A 146 -15.93 27.36 -1.62
CA LEU A 146 -15.43 26.14 -1.00
C LEU A 146 -16.35 25.61 0.11
N ARG A 147 -16.85 26.51 0.94
CA ARG A 147 -17.79 26.17 2.03
C ARG A 147 -19.09 25.57 1.51
N GLY A 148 -19.68 26.17 0.47
CA GLY A 148 -20.96 25.70 -0.07
C GLY A 148 -20.87 24.29 -0.64
N ILE A 149 -19.74 23.95 -1.29
CA ILE A 149 -19.47 22.60 -1.76
C ILE A 149 -19.24 21.63 -0.59
N ALA A 150 -18.38 22.01 0.37
CA ALA A 150 -18.09 21.17 1.53
C ALA A 150 -19.38 20.83 2.31
N GLU A 151 -20.24 21.82 2.57
CA GLU A 151 -21.52 21.62 3.26
C GLU A 151 -22.52 20.79 2.43
N ALA A 152 -22.52 20.92 1.10
CA ALA A 152 -23.35 20.08 0.22
C ALA A 152 -22.96 18.59 0.28
N LEU A 153 -21.68 18.31 0.55
CA LEU A 153 -21.12 16.98 0.75
C LEU A 153 -21.14 16.54 2.22
N ASP A 154 -21.92 17.22 3.08
CA ASP A 154 -22.02 16.95 4.53
C ASP A 154 -20.67 16.99 5.28
N LYS A 155 -19.79 17.92 4.89
CA LYS A 155 -18.54 18.20 5.59
C LYS A 155 -18.62 19.43 6.48
N LYS A 156 -17.80 19.41 7.53
CA LYS A 156 -17.49 20.60 8.33
C LYS A 156 -16.30 21.31 7.70
N ILE A 157 -16.35 22.63 7.70
CA ILE A 157 -15.28 23.48 7.19
C ILE A 157 -15.02 24.64 8.15
N VAL A 158 -13.76 24.74 8.58
CA VAL A 158 -13.31 25.75 9.52
C VAL A 158 -12.09 26.48 8.98
N TRP A 159 -11.98 27.75 9.35
CA TRP A 159 -10.78 28.54 9.15
C TRP A 159 -9.96 28.48 10.44
N PHE A 160 -8.72 28.00 10.35
CA PHE A 160 -7.83 27.85 11.48
C PHE A 160 -6.48 28.50 11.19
N ASP A 161 -6.37 29.81 11.51
CA ASP A 161 -5.10 30.56 11.44
C ASP A 161 -4.38 30.49 10.07
N GLY A 162 -5.13 30.75 9.00
CA GLY A 162 -4.64 30.69 7.62
C GLY A 162 -4.76 29.32 6.96
N LEU A 163 -5.15 28.28 7.72
CA LEU A 163 -5.52 26.98 7.20
C LEU A 163 -7.02 26.88 6.97
N ILE A 164 -7.40 26.21 5.91
CA ILE A 164 -8.77 25.75 5.66
C ILE A 164 -8.77 24.26 5.99
N VAL A 165 -9.55 23.87 6.99
CA VAL A 165 -9.66 22.47 7.42
C VAL A 165 -11.06 21.98 7.09
N ILE A 166 -11.14 20.90 6.32
CA ILE A 166 -12.37 20.22 5.92
C ILE A 166 -12.36 18.83 6.53
N SER A 167 -13.38 18.50 7.32
CA SER A 167 -13.45 17.27 8.11
C SER A 167 -14.88 16.76 8.23
N ASN A 168 -15.04 15.50 8.61
CA ASN A 168 -16.34 14.92 8.97
C ASN A 168 -16.83 15.41 10.34
N ASP A 169 -15.90 15.58 11.26
CA ASP A 169 -16.18 15.90 12.65
C ASP A 169 -15.84 17.37 12.95
N ALA A 170 -16.55 17.96 13.92
CA ALA A 170 -16.26 19.32 14.36
C ALA A 170 -14.94 19.40 15.14
N ILE A 171 -14.19 20.47 14.94
CA ILE A 171 -12.91 20.70 15.60
C ILE A 171 -13.06 21.86 16.59
N ASP A 172 -12.72 21.62 17.85
CA ASP A 172 -12.56 22.70 18.83
C ASP A 172 -11.24 23.42 18.57
N LEU A 173 -11.32 24.62 17.99
CA LEU A 173 -10.16 25.43 17.62
C LEU A 173 -9.40 26.00 18.82
N GLN A 174 -10.00 26.01 20.02
CA GLN A 174 -9.40 26.57 21.23
C GLN A 174 -8.69 25.50 22.08
N SER A 175 -8.91 24.22 21.80
CA SER A 175 -8.22 23.14 22.50
C SER A 175 -6.70 23.23 22.31
N PRO A 176 -5.89 23.11 23.37
CA PRO A 176 -4.43 23.09 23.27
C PRO A 176 -3.89 22.06 22.27
N GLN A 177 -4.58 20.92 22.14
CA GLN A 177 -4.18 19.87 21.19
C GLN A 177 -4.42 20.30 19.74
N SER A 178 -5.55 20.95 19.44
CA SER A 178 -5.85 21.49 18.11
C SER A 178 -4.83 22.54 17.70
N VAL A 179 -4.47 23.43 18.62
CA VAL A 179 -3.46 24.46 18.40
C VAL A 179 -2.10 23.82 18.08
N ALA A 180 -1.68 22.81 18.85
CA ALA A 180 -0.42 22.11 18.61
C ALA A 180 -0.37 21.39 17.25
N ILE A 181 -1.46 20.71 16.84
CA ILE A 181 -1.54 20.05 15.52
C ILE A 181 -1.49 21.09 14.40
N LYS A 182 -2.23 22.19 14.54
CA LYS A 182 -2.24 23.31 13.58
C LYS A 182 -0.85 23.93 13.42
N ASP A 183 -0.11 24.14 14.50
CA ASP A 183 1.26 24.67 14.43
C ASP A 183 2.20 23.72 13.67
N LYS A 184 2.09 22.40 13.91
CA LYS A 184 2.83 21.37 13.15
C LYS A 184 2.48 21.40 11.65
N ILE A 185 1.18 21.46 11.32
CA ILE A 185 0.71 21.55 9.93
C ILE A 185 1.31 22.78 9.25
N LYS A 186 1.23 23.96 9.87
CA LYS A 186 1.76 25.21 9.31
C LYS A 186 3.27 25.11 9.10
N ALA A 187 4.02 24.53 10.03
CA ALA A 187 5.46 24.34 9.87
C ALA A 187 5.79 23.44 8.65
N LYS A 188 5.08 22.32 8.49
CA LYS A 188 5.32 21.40 7.35
C LYS A 188 4.84 21.94 6.01
N LEU A 189 3.80 22.77 6.02
CA LEU A 189 3.30 23.55 4.88
C LEU A 189 4.05 24.89 4.71
N ALA A 190 5.16 25.16 5.40
CA ALA A 190 6.01 26.31 5.07
C ALA A 190 7.13 25.92 4.09
N ASP A 191 7.08 24.70 3.57
CA ASP A 191 8.09 24.11 2.70
C ASP A 191 7.80 24.39 1.21
N TYR A 192 8.55 25.34 0.64
CA TYR A 192 8.43 25.75 -0.76
C TYR A 192 9.35 24.97 -1.71
N ARG A 193 10.13 24.01 -1.22
CA ARG A 193 11.02 23.21 -2.07
C ARG A 193 10.21 22.40 -3.07
N LYS A 194 10.74 22.22 -4.27
CA LYS A 194 10.16 21.32 -5.27
C LYS A 194 10.69 19.91 -5.03
N GLU A 195 9.89 18.92 -5.41
CA GLU A 195 10.33 17.54 -5.40
C GLU A 195 11.60 17.38 -6.25
N VAL A 196 12.53 16.53 -5.80
CA VAL A 196 13.74 16.20 -6.55
C VAL A 196 13.33 15.69 -7.93
N ALA A 197 13.86 16.32 -8.97
CA ALA A 197 13.60 15.95 -10.35
C ALA A 197 13.93 14.47 -10.58
N TYR A 198 13.11 13.79 -11.39
CA TYR A 198 13.16 12.34 -11.55
C TYR A 198 14.55 11.84 -11.97
N GLU A 199 15.21 12.55 -12.88
CA GLU A 199 16.56 12.26 -13.38
C GLU A 199 17.68 12.46 -12.35
N LYS A 200 17.38 13.10 -11.21
CA LYS A 200 18.32 13.33 -10.11
C LYS A 200 18.05 12.44 -8.90
N LYS A 201 16.97 11.66 -8.93
CA LYS A 201 16.67 10.70 -7.88
C LYS A 201 17.74 9.61 -7.87
N VAL A 202 18.04 9.13 -6.68
CA VAL A 202 18.96 8.03 -6.44
C VAL A 202 18.23 6.92 -5.69
N THR A 203 18.58 5.67 -5.95
CA THR A 203 17.96 4.53 -5.28
C THR A 203 19.00 3.82 -4.43
N PRO A 204 18.85 3.81 -3.08
CA PRO A 204 19.73 3.03 -2.22
C PRO A 204 19.74 1.55 -2.61
N VAL A 205 20.94 0.98 -2.77
CA VAL A 205 21.13 -0.45 -3.04
C VAL A 205 21.60 -1.17 -1.80
N ALA A 206 22.70 -0.74 -1.18
CA ALA A 206 23.28 -1.40 -0.01
C ALA A 206 24.19 -0.45 0.78
N LYS A 207 24.56 -0.85 2.00
CA LYS A 207 25.66 -0.25 2.76
C LYS A 207 26.57 -1.37 3.26
N TYR A 208 27.87 -1.26 2.97
CA TYR A 208 28.89 -2.17 3.47
C TYR A 208 30.00 -1.37 4.15
N GLY A 209 30.18 -1.59 5.45
CA GLY A 209 31.01 -0.72 6.29
C GLY A 209 30.53 0.73 6.22
N ASP A 210 31.44 1.64 5.86
CA ASP A 210 31.17 3.07 5.64
C ASP A 210 30.87 3.43 4.17
N THR A 211 30.70 2.42 3.31
CA THR A 211 30.41 2.64 1.88
C THR A 211 28.94 2.41 1.57
N VAL A 212 28.29 3.41 1.00
CA VAL A 212 26.91 3.34 0.49
C VAL A 212 26.95 3.11 -1.01
N TYR A 213 26.12 2.17 -1.48
CA TYR A 213 25.93 1.81 -2.88
C TYR A 213 24.52 2.21 -3.31
N TYR A 214 24.39 2.80 -4.49
CA TYR A 214 23.12 3.31 -5.00
C TYR A 214 23.13 3.42 -6.53
N THR A 215 21.96 3.37 -7.14
CA THR A 215 21.81 3.59 -8.58
C THR A 215 21.36 5.01 -8.90
N LYS A 216 21.73 5.46 -10.09
CA LYS A 216 21.22 6.70 -10.71
C LYS A 216 20.65 6.41 -12.08
N ILE A 217 19.57 7.10 -12.41
CA ILE A 217 19.01 7.11 -13.75
C ILE A 217 19.80 8.09 -14.62
N LYS A 218 20.08 7.68 -15.86
CA LYS A 218 20.71 8.52 -16.87
C LYS A 218 20.01 8.36 -18.21
N TYR A 219 19.67 9.49 -18.80
CA TYR A 219 19.14 9.54 -20.15
C TYR A 219 20.28 9.69 -21.15
N ILE A 220 20.33 8.78 -22.11
CA ILE A 220 21.26 8.78 -23.24
C ILE A 220 20.46 8.93 -24.55
N ASN A 221 21.17 9.17 -25.66
CA ASN A 221 20.57 9.35 -27.00
C ASN A 221 19.47 10.44 -27.01
N ASN A 222 19.79 11.63 -26.50
CA ASN A 222 18.86 12.77 -26.43
C ASN A 222 17.52 12.44 -25.72
N GLY A 223 17.56 11.59 -24.69
CA GLY A 223 16.36 11.23 -23.93
C GLY A 223 15.63 9.98 -24.43
N GLN A 224 16.09 9.36 -25.52
CA GLN A 224 15.42 8.19 -26.12
C GLN A 224 15.67 6.89 -25.35
N LYS A 225 16.76 6.80 -24.58
CA LYS A 225 17.10 5.59 -23.81
C LYS A 225 17.45 5.97 -22.38
N MET A 226 16.84 5.28 -21.44
CA MET A 226 17.12 5.38 -20.01
C MET A 226 18.01 4.21 -19.60
N ILE A 227 19.09 4.49 -18.88
CA ILE A 227 19.97 3.48 -18.28
C ILE A 227 20.14 3.76 -16.80
N GLU A 228 20.51 2.74 -16.04
CA GLU A 228 20.86 2.87 -14.62
C GLU A 228 22.35 2.57 -14.42
N GLU A 229 23.01 3.42 -13.67
CA GLU A 229 24.43 3.31 -13.36
C GLU A 229 24.60 3.10 -11.84
N LEU A 230 25.49 2.18 -11.45
CA LEU A 230 25.81 1.91 -10.05
C LEU A 230 26.91 2.87 -9.57
N TYR A 231 26.69 3.49 -8.42
CA TYR A 231 27.62 4.39 -7.75
C TYR A 231 27.90 3.91 -6.34
N LYS A 232 29.04 4.35 -5.81
CA LYS A 232 29.37 4.26 -4.41
C LYS A 232 29.86 5.57 -3.84
N LYS A 233 29.68 5.73 -2.54
CA LYS A 233 30.24 6.82 -1.75
C LYS A 233 30.71 6.28 -0.40
N THR A 234 31.97 6.51 -0.06
CA THR A 234 32.57 6.08 1.22
C THR A 234 32.68 7.28 2.14
N GLY A 235 31.97 7.26 3.26
CA GLY A 235 31.91 8.38 4.21
C GLY A 235 31.59 9.72 3.53
N SER A 236 32.40 10.74 3.83
CA SER A 236 32.33 12.07 3.19
C SER A 236 33.11 12.17 1.87
N GLY A 237 33.63 11.05 1.36
CA GLY A 237 34.40 11.00 0.12
C GLY A 237 33.58 11.37 -1.13
N PRO A 238 34.26 11.52 -2.28
CA PRO A 238 33.58 11.77 -3.54
C PRO A 238 32.73 10.56 -3.93
N GLU A 239 31.67 10.84 -4.68
CA GLU A 239 30.93 9.81 -5.40
C GLU A 239 31.82 9.21 -6.49
N VAL A 240 31.77 7.88 -6.62
CA VAL A 240 32.53 7.12 -7.62
C VAL A 240 31.58 6.20 -8.37
N LYS A 241 31.55 6.31 -9.71
CA LYS A 241 30.85 5.36 -10.56
C LYS A 241 31.55 3.99 -10.51
N ILE A 242 30.77 2.93 -10.37
CA ILE A 242 31.25 1.55 -10.47
C ILE A 242 31.09 1.11 -11.93
N GLU A 243 32.21 0.85 -12.59
CA GLU A 243 32.21 0.30 -13.94
C GLU A 243 31.87 -1.19 -13.88
N LEU A 244 30.72 -1.53 -14.44
CA LEU A 244 30.22 -2.89 -14.56
C LEU A 244 30.28 -3.32 -16.03
N PRO A 245 30.52 -4.60 -16.31
CA PRO A 245 30.57 -5.09 -17.68
C PRO A 245 29.22 -4.92 -18.37
N GLY A 246 29.22 -4.45 -19.63
CA GLY A 246 28.02 -4.39 -20.49
C GLY A 246 26.99 -3.32 -20.14
N GLU A 247 25.79 -3.48 -20.71
CA GLU A 247 24.62 -2.67 -20.39
C GLU A 247 23.83 -3.31 -19.25
N ASN A 248 23.81 -2.66 -18.09
CA ASN A 248 23.25 -3.21 -16.85
C ASN A 248 21.80 -2.77 -16.64
N ARG A 249 21.01 -3.60 -15.97
CA ARG A 249 19.66 -3.25 -15.50
C ARG A 249 19.55 -3.44 -13.99
N PHE A 250 18.98 -2.44 -13.31
CA PHE A 250 18.73 -2.45 -11.87
C PHE A 250 17.27 -2.11 -11.55
N ASN A 251 16.36 -2.27 -12.52
CA ASN A 251 14.94 -2.10 -12.28
C ASN A 251 14.47 -3.17 -11.27
N ASN A 252 13.34 -2.92 -10.59
CA ASN A 252 12.85 -3.67 -9.42
C ASN A 252 12.75 -5.20 -9.54
N ASN A 253 12.97 -5.79 -10.72
CA ASN A 253 12.95 -7.24 -10.95
C ASN A 253 14.31 -7.79 -11.47
N ASP A 254 15.15 -6.98 -12.11
CA ASP A 254 16.37 -7.44 -12.79
C ASP A 254 17.62 -7.48 -11.89
N ASN A 255 17.48 -7.14 -10.59
CA ASN A 255 18.52 -7.28 -9.59
C ASN A 255 17.97 -7.75 -8.23
N LYS A 256 18.81 -8.45 -7.46
CA LYS A 256 18.46 -8.91 -6.11
C LYS A 256 19.68 -8.86 -5.20
N LEU A 257 19.45 -8.49 -3.95
CA LEU A 257 20.44 -8.68 -2.89
C LEU A 257 20.26 -10.06 -2.27
N ILE A 258 21.30 -10.88 -2.35
CA ILE A 258 21.32 -12.22 -1.77
C ILE A 258 22.64 -12.38 -1.06
N ASN A 259 22.62 -12.78 0.21
CA ASN A 259 23.82 -13.00 1.02
C ASN A 259 24.81 -11.83 1.00
N ASN A 260 24.28 -10.59 1.02
CA ASN A 260 25.08 -9.36 0.96
C ASN A 260 25.93 -9.22 -0.32
N GLU A 261 25.46 -9.77 -1.44
CA GLU A 261 25.98 -9.52 -2.78
C GLU A 261 24.86 -9.05 -3.71
N LEU A 262 25.20 -8.25 -4.72
CA LEU A 262 24.26 -7.76 -5.72
C LEU A 262 24.29 -8.65 -6.95
N TYR A 263 23.21 -9.36 -7.20
CA TYR A 263 22.98 -10.11 -8.42
C TYR A 263 22.29 -9.19 -9.43
N TYR A 264 22.78 -9.13 -10.66
CA TYR A 264 22.24 -8.23 -11.67
C TYR A 264 22.43 -8.76 -13.09
N VAL A 265 21.49 -8.40 -13.97
CA VAL A 265 21.54 -8.74 -15.39
C VAL A 265 22.37 -7.71 -16.16
N SER A 266 23.21 -8.20 -17.08
CA SER A 266 23.95 -7.38 -18.02
C SER A 266 23.90 -7.93 -19.43
N THR A 267 23.81 -7.03 -20.42
CA THR A 267 23.91 -7.34 -21.84
C THR A 267 25.29 -6.97 -22.37
N ILE A 268 26.07 -7.97 -22.80
CA ILE A 268 27.42 -7.80 -23.35
C ILE A 268 27.44 -8.33 -24.78
N ASN A 269 27.75 -7.46 -25.75
CA ASN A 269 27.77 -7.82 -27.18
C ASN A 269 26.48 -8.52 -27.66
N GLY A 270 25.33 -8.04 -27.18
CA GLY A 270 24.01 -8.60 -27.49
C GLY A 270 23.66 -9.92 -26.79
N LYS A 271 24.49 -10.39 -25.84
CA LYS A 271 24.22 -11.59 -25.03
C LYS A 271 23.93 -11.22 -23.59
N SER A 272 22.89 -11.82 -23.03
CA SER A 272 22.46 -11.61 -21.65
C SER A 272 23.23 -12.52 -20.69
N GLU A 273 23.72 -11.94 -19.60
CA GLU A 273 24.51 -12.62 -18.58
C GLU A 273 24.02 -12.22 -17.18
N LEU A 274 24.09 -13.16 -16.24
CA LEU A 274 23.86 -12.89 -14.82
C LEU A 274 25.22 -12.70 -14.15
N HIS A 275 25.38 -11.58 -13.46
CA HIS A 275 26.61 -11.19 -12.77
C HIS A 275 26.37 -11.01 -11.27
N ILE A 276 27.44 -11.12 -10.51
CA ILE A 276 27.47 -10.86 -9.07
C ILE A 276 28.49 -9.76 -8.81
N PHE A 277 28.04 -8.69 -8.15
CA PHE A 277 28.89 -7.66 -7.60
C PHE A 277 29.06 -7.85 -6.10
N SER A 278 30.32 -8.03 -5.67
CA SER A 278 30.66 -8.20 -4.27
C SER A 278 31.01 -6.84 -3.64
N PHE A 279 30.29 -6.46 -2.58
CA PHE A 279 30.57 -5.21 -1.86
C PHE A 279 31.90 -5.28 -1.07
N THR A 280 32.38 -6.49 -0.77
CA THR A 280 33.61 -6.72 0.00
C THR A 280 34.85 -6.29 -0.77
N ASP A 281 35.00 -6.73 -2.02
CA ASP A 281 36.17 -6.44 -2.85
C ASP A 281 35.89 -5.43 -3.97
N ASN A 282 34.63 -4.98 -4.10
CA ASN A 282 34.16 -4.07 -5.12
C ASN A 282 34.39 -4.58 -6.56
N LYS A 283 34.28 -5.89 -6.76
CA LYS A 283 34.43 -6.51 -8.09
C LYS A 283 33.14 -7.16 -8.54
N SER A 284 32.94 -7.12 -9.85
CA SER A 284 31.93 -7.92 -10.53
C SER A 284 32.56 -9.19 -11.12
N ARG A 285 31.80 -10.27 -11.10
CA ARG A 285 32.11 -11.53 -11.78
C ARG A 285 30.85 -12.07 -12.45
N LYS A 286 31.05 -12.70 -13.61
CA LYS A 286 30.01 -13.48 -14.28
C LYS A 286 29.64 -14.69 -13.42
N LEU A 287 28.33 -14.90 -13.22
CA LEU A 287 27.79 -16.12 -12.65
C LEU A 287 27.51 -17.14 -13.75
N CYS A 288 26.70 -16.75 -14.74
CA CYS A 288 26.31 -17.62 -15.84
C CYS A 288 25.84 -16.82 -17.08
N SER A 289 25.71 -17.51 -18.21
CA SER A 289 25.01 -17.00 -19.39
C SER A 289 23.50 -17.22 -19.24
N LEU A 290 22.68 -16.27 -19.67
CA LEU A 290 21.22 -16.41 -19.74
C LEU A 290 20.75 -16.98 -21.10
N GLY A 291 21.69 -17.54 -21.87
CA GLY A 291 21.37 -18.24 -23.11
C GLY A 291 20.84 -17.30 -24.20
N ARG A 292 19.70 -17.65 -24.78
CA ARG A 292 19.01 -16.84 -25.81
C ARG A 292 18.04 -15.82 -25.23
N TRP A 293 17.81 -15.86 -23.91
CA TRP A 293 16.89 -14.93 -23.26
C TRP A 293 17.42 -13.49 -23.33
N ASN A 294 16.51 -12.54 -23.52
CA ASN A 294 16.84 -11.13 -23.69
C ASN A 294 15.99 -10.28 -22.73
N PRO A 295 16.59 -9.43 -21.88
CA PRO A 295 15.85 -8.55 -20.98
C PRO A 295 15.01 -7.49 -21.72
N MET A 296 15.22 -7.27 -23.03
CA MET A 296 14.34 -6.41 -23.82
C MET A 296 13.01 -7.08 -24.19
N ASP A 297 12.97 -8.42 -24.15
CA ASP A 297 11.82 -9.24 -24.53
C ASP A 297 11.18 -9.90 -23.29
N GLY A 298 11.48 -9.43 -22.08
CA GLY A 298 11.01 -10.02 -20.82
C GLY A 298 11.64 -9.39 -19.57
N TRP A 299 11.57 -10.07 -18.42
CA TRP A 299 12.25 -9.67 -17.18
C TRP A 299 12.67 -10.90 -16.36
N LEU A 300 13.60 -10.69 -15.44
CA LEU A 300 13.99 -11.69 -14.45
C LEU A 300 12.90 -11.75 -13.37
N ALA A 301 12.13 -12.84 -13.30
CA ALA A 301 10.94 -12.91 -12.45
C ALA A 301 11.29 -13.21 -10.98
N ASP A 302 12.22 -14.14 -10.75
CA ASP A 302 12.75 -14.43 -9.42
C ASP A 302 14.14 -15.05 -9.50
N MET A 303 14.88 -14.97 -8.40
CA MET A 303 16.08 -15.76 -8.17
C MET A 303 16.23 -16.03 -6.67
N LYS A 304 16.56 -17.26 -6.29
CA LYS A 304 16.71 -17.62 -4.87
C LYS A 304 17.52 -18.88 -4.68
N PHE A 305 18.07 -19.03 -3.48
CA PHE A 305 18.58 -20.30 -3.00
C PHE A 305 17.44 -21.12 -2.39
N ILE A 306 17.38 -22.40 -2.73
CA ILE A 306 16.58 -23.42 -2.03
C ILE A 306 17.52 -24.59 -1.76
N ASN A 307 17.67 -24.98 -0.49
CA ASN A 307 18.57 -26.07 -0.09
C ASN A 307 20.01 -25.93 -0.63
N ASP A 308 20.57 -24.71 -0.54
CA ASP A 308 21.90 -24.32 -1.08
C ASP A 308 22.04 -24.37 -2.62
N GLU A 309 20.97 -24.70 -3.35
CA GLU A 309 20.95 -24.69 -4.81
C GLU A 309 20.33 -23.39 -5.34
N PHE A 310 20.91 -22.83 -6.40
CA PHE A 310 20.49 -21.54 -6.94
C PHE A 310 19.53 -21.70 -8.12
N TYR A 311 18.36 -21.07 -8.02
CA TYR A 311 17.30 -21.11 -9.02
C TYR A 311 17.05 -19.72 -9.60
N VAL A 312 16.68 -19.69 -10.87
CA VAL A 312 16.39 -18.47 -11.64
C VAL A 312 15.11 -18.69 -12.42
N VAL A 313 14.18 -17.74 -12.35
CA VAL A 313 12.98 -17.69 -13.19
C VAL A 313 13.12 -16.56 -14.19
N LEU A 314 13.02 -16.90 -15.47
CA LEU A 314 13.08 -15.91 -16.56
C LEU A 314 11.71 -15.80 -17.21
N HIS A 315 11.15 -14.60 -17.21
CA HIS A 315 9.93 -14.29 -17.95
C HIS A 315 10.28 -13.86 -19.38
N SER A 316 9.54 -14.39 -20.36
CA SER A 316 9.64 -14.02 -21.76
C SER A 316 8.28 -13.53 -22.28
N GLY A 317 8.28 -12.49 -23.09
CA GLY A 317 7.08 -11.85 -23.65
C GLY A 317 6.45 -10.79 -22.74
N ASP A 318 5.26 -10.34 -23.11
CA ASP A 318 4.47 -9.39 -22.31
C ASP A 318 3.68 -10.08 -21.19
N LEU A 319 2.97 -9.30 -20.37
CA LEU A 319 2.13 -9.83 -19.29
C LEU A 319 0.93 -10.67 -19.77
N THR A 320 0.51 -10.52 -21.03
CA THR A 320 -0.70 -11.17 -21.57
C THR A 320 -0.35 -12.52 -22.18
N MET A 321 0.65 -12.57 -23.05
CA MET A 321 1.04 -13.73 -23.86
C MET A 321 2.39 -14.33 -23.46
N GLY A 322 3.09 -13.76 -22.48
CA GLY A 322 4.38 -14.27 -22.02
C GLY A 322 4.32 -15.61 -21.27
N SER A 323 5.47 -16.10 -20.87
CA SER A 323 5.67 -17.35 -20.13
C SER A 323 6.91 -17.26 -19.26
N GLU A 324 7.02 -18.15 -18.28
CA GLU A 324 8.16 -18.21 -17.38
C GLU A 324 8.84 -19.57 -17.42
N ASP A 325 10.17 -19.55 -17.44
CA ASP A 325 11.01 -20.74 -17.41
C ASP A 325 11.83 -20.77 -16.13
N LEU A 326 11.78 -21.89 -15.41
CA LEU A 326 12.57 -22.14 -14.21
C LEU A 326 13.86 -22.87 -14.57
N TYR A 327 14.98 -22.32 -14.11
CA TYR A 327 16.31 -22.86 -14.27
C TYR A 327 16.97 -23.16 -12.93
N LYS A 328 17.78 -24.22 -12.90
CA LYS A 328 18.75 -24.49 -11.83
C LYS A 328 20.15 -24.16 -12.33
N LEU A 329 20.96 -23.51 -11.50
CA LEU A 329 22.36 -23.29 -11.79
C LEU A 329 23.19 -24.53 -11.43
N GLU A 330 23.79 -25.16 -12.43
CA GLU A 330 24.68 -26.31 -12.27
C GLU A 330 26.05 -25.97 -12.89
N ASN A 331 27.11 -25.94 -12.07
CA ASN A 331 28.50 -25.70 -12.52
C ASN A 331 28.68 -24.45 -13.42
N GLY A 332 27.96 -23.35 -13.10
CA GLY A 332 28.02 -22.08 -13.86
C GLY A 332 27.14 -22.04 -15.11
N VAL A 333 26.29 -23.05 -15.33
CA VAL A 333 25.37 -23.15 -16.46
C VAL A 333 23.94 -23.25 -15.95
N LEU A 334 23.01 -22.50 -16.56
CA LEU A 334 21.59 -22.65 -16.28
C LEU A 334 21.06 -23.87 -17.03
N LYS A 335 20.44 -24.79 -16.28
CA LYS A 335 19.75 -25.95 -16.80
C LYS A 335 18.25 -25.76 -16.57
N GLU A 336 17.50 -25.79 -17.65
CA GLU A 336 16.05 -25.67 -17.61
C GLU A 336 15.44 -26.85 -16.86
N ILE A 337 14.48 -26.55 -15.98
CA ILE A 337 13.71 -27.55 -15.24
C ILE A 337 12.35 -27.70 -15.89
N THR A 338 11.59 -26.61 -16.02
CA THR A 338 10.26 -26.59 -16.62
C THR A 338 9.85 -25.16 -17.00
N GLY A 339 8.99 -25.05 -18.01
CA GLY A 339 8.27 -23.82 -18.36
C GLY A 339 6.81 -23.85 -17.88
N VAL A 340 6.26 -22.67 -17.60
CA VAL A 340 4.88 -22.43 -17.17
C VAL A 340 4.36 -21.12 -17.78
N LYS A 341 3.07 -20.83 -17.64
CA LYS A 341 2.57 -19.49 -17.97
C LYS A 341 3.01 -18.43 -16.97
N GLU A 342 2.83 -18.70 -15.68
CA GLU A 342 3.21 -17.80 -14.59
C GLU A 342 3.40 -18.62 -13.29
N PHE A 343 4.59 -18.53 -12.69
CA PHE A 343 4.87 -19.00 -11.36
C PHE A 343 4.36 -17.98 -10.33
N ILE A 344 3.33 -18.36 -9.59
CA ILE A 344 2.97 -17.62 -8.37
C ILE A 344 3.93 -17.97 -7.24
N SER A 345 4.23 -19.26 -7.09
CA SER A 345 5.17 -19.75 -6.10
C SER A 345 5.71 -21.12 -6.50
N PHE A 346 6.93 -21.41 -6.05
CA PHE A 346 7.52 -22.74 -6.14
C PHE A 346 8.47 -23.00 -4.97
N ASP A 347 8.63 -24.27 -4.62
CA ASP A 347 9.61 -24.76 -3.65
C ASP A 347 10.06 -26.20 -3.97
N VAL A 348 11.13 -26.66 -3.33
CA VAL A 348 11.76 -27.96 -3.62
C VAL A 348 11.94 -28.78 -2.36
N GLU A 349 11.52 -30.05 -2.42
CA GLU A 349 11.79 -31.04 -1.38
C GLU A 349 12.36 -32.33 -1.97
N GLY A 350 13.60 -32.63 -1.58
CA GLY A 350 14.38 -33.72 -2.18
C GLY A 350 14.51 -33.53 -3.68
N LYS A 351 14.01 -34.49 -4.46
CA LYS A 351 14.04 -34.45 -5.94
C LYS A 351 12.79 -33.87 -6.59
N PHE A 352 11.83 -33.41 -5.78
CA PHE A 352 10.55 -32.94 -6.28
C PHE A 352 10.45 -31.42 -6.23
N LEU A 353 10.01 -30.84 -7.34
CA LEU A 353 9.59 -29.45 -7.45
C LEU A 353 8.08 -29.38 -7.20
N TYR A 354 7.65 -28.45 -6.35
CA TYR A 354 6.25 -28.13 -6.09
C TYR A 354 6.01 -26.71 -6.53
N TYR A 355 5.04 -26.49 -7.41
CA TYR A 355 4.88 -25.20 -8.05
C TYR A 355 3.46 -24.95 -8.55
N THR A 356 3.16 -23.67 -8.75
CA THR A 356 1.94 -23.23 -9.44
C THR A 356 2.20 -22.91 -10.91
N ASP A 357 1.23 -23.17 -11.78
CA ASP A 357 1.24 -22.76 -13.19
C ASP A 357 -0.08 -22.02 -13.50
N PHE A 358 -0.09 -20.71 -13.32
CA PHE A 358 -1.31 -19.91 -13.33
C PHE A 358 -1.58 -19.32 -14.72
N HIS A 359 -2.77 -19.60 -15.28
CA HIS A 359 -3.19 -19.03 -16.57
C HIS A 359 -4.38 -18.07 -16.36
N PRO A 360 -4.15 -16.75 -16.21
CA PRO A 360 -5.19 -15.79 -15.86
C PRO A 360 -6.29 -15.62 -16.93
N ILE A 361 -5.99 -15.89 -18.20
CA ILE A 361 -6.91 -15.65 -19.33
C ILE A 361 -7.58 -16.94 -19.82
N LEU A 362 -6.87 -18.07 -19.79
CA LEU A 362 -7.31 -19.32 -20.42
C LEU A 362 -8.03 -20.25 -19.44
N TYR A 363 -7.36 -20.60 -18.34
CA TYR A 363 -7.84 -21.61 -17.40
C TYR A 363 -7.11 -21.50 -16.05
N CYS A 364 -7.79 -21.02 -15.01
CA CYS A 364 -7.16 -20.71 -13.73
C CYS A 364 -7.03 -21.92 -12.78
N THR A 365 -7.82 -22.97 -13.00
CA THR A 365 -7.93 -24.10 -12.07
C THR A 365 -6.86 -25.16 -12.30
N GLU A 366 -6.81 -26.14 -11.41
CA GLU A 366 -5.92 -27.30 -11.48
C GLU A 366 -4.44 -26.90 -11.60
N ASN A 367 -4.08 -25.76 -11.01
CA ASN A 367 -2.83 -25.04 -11.26
C ASN A 367 -1.69 -25.39 -10.29
N LEU A 368 -1.82 -26.42 -9.44
CA LEU A 368 -0.79 -26.83 -8.47
C LEU A 368 -0.21 -28.18 -8.86
N PHE A 369 1.11 -28.24 -8.98
CA PHE A 369 1.81 -29.40 -9.51
C PHE A 369 2.97 -29.84 -8.64
N ARG A 370 3.26 -31.14 -8.74
CA ARG A 370 4.50 -31.78 -8.33
C ARG A 370 5.21 -32.30 -9.57
N MET A 371 6.52 -32.14 -9.64
CA MET A 371 7.35 -32.67 -10.71
C MET A 371 8.59 -33.36 -10.16
N ASN A 372 8.89 -34.55 -10.66
CA ASN A 372 10.18 -35.18 -10.43
C ASN A 372 11.24 -34.53 -11.32
N MET A 373 12.19 -33.81 -10.74
CA MET A 373 13.21 -33.07 -11.51
C MET A 373 14.22 -33.99 -12.22
N GLU A 374 14.31 -35.27 -11.86
CA GLU A 374 15.21 -36.24 -12.51
C GLU A 374 14.58 -36.84 -13.77
N THR A 375 13.27 -37.12 -13.74
CA THR A 375 12.57 -37.81 -14.83
C THR A 375 11.71 -36.88 -15.70
N GLY A 376 11.41 -35.68 -15.20
CA GLY A 376 10.47 -34.75 -15.83
C GLY A 376 8.99 -35.12 -15.63
N GLU A 377 8.69 -36.17 -14.87
CA GLU A 377 7.32 -36.63 -14.64
C GLU A 377 6.53 -35.60 -13.80
N LYS A 378 5.41 -35.13 -14.35
CA LYS A 378 4.52 -34.14 -13.74
C LYS A 378 3.24 -34.80 -13.24
N GLN A 379 2.83 -34.44 -12.02
CA GLN A 379 1.60 -34.86 -11.37
C GLN A 379 0.84 -33.62 -10.88
N THR A 380 -0.47 -33.55 -11.11
CA THR A 380 -1.31 -32.52 -10.48
C THR A 380 -1.54 -32.83 -9.00
N LEU A 381 -1.36 -31.84 -8.14
CA LEU A 381 -1.76 -31.86 -6.73
C LEU A 381 -3.09 -31.12 -6.51
N ALA A 382 -3.55 -30.39 -7.53
CA ALA A 382 -4.76 -29.61 -7.43
C ALA A 382 -6.00 -30.50 -7.55
N GLU A 383 -6.95 -30.32 -6.62
CA GLU A 383 -8.31 -30.82 -6.80
C GLU A 383 -8.99 -30.14 -8.00
N LYS A 384 -9.84 -30.90 -8.70
CA LYS A 384 -10.67 -30.40 -9.81
C LYS A 384 -11.44 -29.13 -9.41
N GLU A 385 -11.49 -28.15 -10.32
CA GLU A 385 -12.15 -26.84 -10.11
C GLU A 385 -11.52 -25.94 -9.03
N PHE A 386 -10.38 -26.31 -8.44
CA PHE A 386 -9.68 -25.44 -7.49
C PHE A 386 -8.53 -24.67 -8.15
N THR A 387 -8.33 -23.45 -7.66
CA THR A 387 -7.20 -22.59 -7.97
C THR A 387 -6.40 -22.36 -6.69
N TYR A 388 -5.06 -22.41 -6.77
CA TYR A 388 -4.14 -22.29 -5.65
C TYR A 388 -3.13 -21.15 -5.84
N GLY A 389 -2.60 -20.63 -4.75
CA GLY A 389 -1.61 -19.52 -4.72
C GLY A 389 -2.20 -18.14 -5.03
N ILE A 390 -3.42 -18.08 -5.52
CA ILE A 390 -4.11 -16.84 -5.93
C ILE A 390 -5.30 -16.56 -5.02
N SER A 391 -5.58 -15.28 -4.79
CA SER A 391 -6.88 -14.80 -4.33
C SER A 391 -7.61 -14.10 -5.47
N ARG A 392 -8.94 -14.23 -5.52
CA ARG A 392 -9.77 -13.49 -6.48
C ARG A 392 -10.67 -12.47 -5.81
N THR A 393 -10.96 -11.39 -6.52
CA THR A 393 -12.01 -10.43 -6.19
C THR A 393 -12.93 -10.30 -7.40
N VAL A 394 -14.21 -10.59 -7.20
CA VAL A 394 -15.29 -10.41 -8.18
C VAL A 394 -15.95 -9.06 -7.92
N HIS A 395 -15.94 -8.18 -8.91
CA HIS A 395 -16.44 -6.81 -8.74
C HIS A 395 -17.95 -6.73 -9.05
N GLU A 396 -18.68 -5.86 -8.34
CA GLU A 396 -20.13 -5.71 -8.50
C GLU A 396 -20.54 -5.29 -9.92
N GLN A 397 -19.68 -4.52 -10.61
CA GLN A 397 -19.90 -4.05 -11.99
C GLN A 397 -19.48 -5.09 -13.05
N GLY A 398 -19.10 -6.30 -12.62
CA GLY A 398 -18.54 -7.35 -13.47
C GLY A 398 -17.01 -7.31 -13.51
N GLY A 399 -16.42 -8.43 -13.93
CA GLY A 399 -14.97 -8.62 -13.99
C GLY A 399 -14.39 -9.25 -12.73
N THR A 400 -13.28 -9.97 -12.92
CA THR A 400 -12.53 -10.64 -11.86
C THR A 400 -11.11 -10.09 -11.86
N SER A 401 -10.61 -9.72 -10.68
CA SER A 401 -9.20 -9.41 -10.47
C SER A 401 -8.56 -10.49 -9.60
N TYR A 402 -7.30 -10.78 -9.89
CA TYR A 402 -6.51 -11.78 -9.17
C TYR A 402 -5.38 -11.10 -8.40
N THR A 403 -5.01 -11.67 -7.26
CA THR A 403 -3.89 -11.22 -6.43
C THR A 403 -3.05 -12.43 -6.06
N ALA A 404 -1.79 -12.43 -6.50
CA ALA A 404 -0.81 -13.44 -6.16
C ALA A 404 -0.48 -13.44 -4.67
N SER A 405 -0.30 -14.62 -4.09
CA SER A 405 0.18 -14.80 -2.73
C SER A 405 1.46 -15.62 -2.74
N ASN A 406 2.54 -15.03 -2.22
CA ASN A 406 3.82 -15.72 -2.05
C ASN A 406 3.82 -16.66 -0.82
N SER A 407 2.65 -16.90 -0.21
CA SER A 407 2.51 -17.78 0.96
C SER A 407 2.42 -19.23 0.49
N PHE A 408 3.58 -19.85 0.36
CA PHE A 408 3.76 -21.22 -0.10
C PHE A 408 4.83 -21.89 0.75
N TYR A 409 4.45 -22.91 1.52
CA TYR A 409 5.36 -23.56 2.46
C TYR A 409 5.30 -25.07 2.29
N ILE A 410 6.47 -25.72 2.29
CA ILE A 410 6.57 -27.18 2.44
C ILE A 410 7.02 -27.48 3.86
N LYS A 411 6.25 -28.33 4.57
CA LYS A 411 6.59 -28.76 5.92
C LYS A 411 5.95 -30.09 6.27
N ASP A 412 6.72 -30.96 6.93
CA ASP A 412 6.27 -32.22 7.53
C ASP A 412 5.51 -33.13 6.56
N GLY A 413 5.88 -33.14 5.27
CA GLY A 413 5.22 -33.96 4.26
C GLY A 413 4.01 -33.30 3.58
N TYR A 414 3.83 -31.99 3.73
CA TYR A 414 2.68 -31.25 3.19
C TYR A 414 3.07 -29.91 2.56
N VAL A 415 2.31 -29.52 1.53
CA VAL A 415 2.25 -28.16 1.00
C VAL A 415 1.16 -27.38 1.73
N TYR A 416 1.48 -26.19 2.21
CA TYR A 416 0.56 -25.20 2.74
C TYR A 416 0.44 -24.04 1.74
N VAL A 417 -0.76 -23.81 1.24
CA VAL A 417 -1.00 -22.84 0.16
C VAL A 417 -2.42 -22.28 0.25
N LEU A 418 -2.64 -21.07 -0.26
CA LEU A 418 -4.00 -20.56 -0.46
C LEU A 418 -4.72 -21.36 -1.55
N GLY A 419 -6.01 -21.60 -1.37
CA GLY A 419 -6.85 -22.19 -2.41
C GLY A 419 -8.30 -21.74 -2.31
N TYR A 420 -9.01 -21.81 -3.43
CA TYR A 420 -10.46 -21.61 -3.51
C TYR A 420 -11.05 -22.37 -4.70
N LYS A 421 -12.36 -22.62 -4.66
CA LYS A 421 -13.11 -23.26 -5.74
C LYS A 421 -13.55 -22.23 -6.78
N GLU A 422 -13.10 -22.37 -8.02
CA GLU A 422 -13.30 -21.37 -9.08
C GLU A 422 -14.77 -21.22 -9.48
N ASN A 423 -15.53 -22.31 -9.51
CA ASN A 423 -16.94 -22.26 -9.93
C ASN A 423 -17.92 -21.81 -8.82
N ASP A 424 -17.44 -21.51 -7.61
CA ASP A 424 -18.26 -21.01 -6.50
C ASP A 424 -17.83 -19.59 -6.10
N PRO A 425 -18.46 -18.52 -6.60
CA PRO A 425 -18.09 -17.13 -6.28
C PRO A 425 -18.09 -16.79 -4.77
N GLY A 426 -18.79 -17.58 -3.95
CA GLY A 426 -18.79 -17.43 -2.49
C GLY A 426 -17.57 -18.02 -1.81
N ASP A 427 -16.88 -18.97 -2.44
CA ASP A 427 -15.64 -19.55 -1.92
C ASP A 427 -14.46 -18.63 -2.19
N LYS A 428 -13.92 -18.09 -1.09
CA LYS A 428 -12.77 -17.17 -1.06
C LYS A 428 -11.53 -17.92 -0.58
N ALA A 429 -10.37 -17.44 -1.00
CA ALA A 429 -9.07 -18.03 -0.68
C ALA A 429 -8.93 -18.35 0.81
N SER A 430 -8.60 -19.60 1.12
CA SER A 430 -8.37 -20.11 2.48
C SER A 430 -7.08 -20.94 2.49
N VAL A 431 -6.49 -21.19 3.65
CA VAL A 431 -5.30 -22.03 3.74
C VAL A 431 -5.67 -23.49 3.60
N TYR A 432 -5.00 -24.19 2.69
CA TYR A 432 -5.09 -25.63 2.51
C TYR A 432 -3.78 -26.30 2.85
N LYS A 433 -3.88 -27.49 3.46
CA LYS A 433 -2.78 -28.44 3.69
C LYS A 433 -2.99 -29.62 2.76
N ILE A 434 -2.03 -29.89 1.89
CA ILE A 434 -2.10 -30.92 0.84
C ILE A 434 -0.89 -31.83 0.97
N SER A 435 -1.08 -33.15 1.05
CA SER A 435 0.06 -34.06 1.12
C SER A 435 0.86 -34.02 -0.17
N LEU A 436 2.18 -34.23 -0.07
CA LEU A 436 3.09 -34.15 -1.21
C LEU A 436 2.81 -35.19 -2.32
N ASP A 437 2.06 -36.23 -2.02
CA ASP A 437 1.57 -37.23 -2.98
C ASP A 437 0.19 -36.90 -3.57
N GLY A 438 -0.46 -35.83 -3.08
CA GLY A 438 -1.79 -35.38 -3.50
C GLY A 438 -2.95 -36.21 -2.94
N GLN A 439 -2.69 -37.17 -2.04
CA GLN A 439 -3.73 -38.08 -1.52
C GLN A 439 -4.67 -37.41 -0.52
N THR A 440 -4.18 -36.43 0.25
CA THR A 440 -4.95 -35.76 1.30
C THR A 440 -4.95 -34.26 1.11
N LYS A 441 -6.10 -33.64 1.36
CA LYS A 441 -6.31 -32.20 1.29
C LYS A 441 -7.26 -31.78 2.40
N ASN A 442 -6.85 -30.80 3.20
CA ASN A 442 -7.65 -30.26 4.30
C ASN A 442 -7.70 -28.74 4.22
N LYS A 443 -8.90 -28.15 4.31
CA LYS A 443 -9.11 -26.70 4.49
C LYS A 443 -8.87 -26.38 5.97
N LEU A 444 -7.89 -25.54 6.27
CA LEU A 444 -7.45 -25.27 7.64
C LEU A 444 -8.04 -23.98 8.23
N THR A 445 -8.45 -23.04 7.39
CA THR A 445 -8.91 -21.72 7.84
C THR A 445 -10.23 -21.32 7.19
N PRO A 446 -10.96 -20.36 7.80
CA PRO A 446 -11.88 -19.49 7.06
C PRO A 446 -11.15 -18.72 5.95
N PRO A 447 -11.87 -17.97 5.11
CA PRO A 447 -11.28 -17.10 4.10
C PRO A 447 -10.26 -16.09 4.64
N VAL A 448 -9.06 -16.04 4.05
CA VAL A 448 -7.92 -15.20 4.47
C VAL A 448 -7.43 -14.29 3.34
N LYS A 449 -6.74 -13.20 3.69
CA LYS A 449 -5.99 -12.37 2.72
C LYS A 449 -4.61 -12.94 2.43
N THR A 450 -3.95 -13.44 3.47
CA THR A 450 -2.58 -13.98 3.44
C THR A 450 -2.34 -14.79 4.73
N PHE A 451 -1.28 -15.60 4.76
CA PHE A 451 -0.90 -16.37 5.93
C PHE A 451 0.61 -16.57 6.05
N TRP A 452 1.05 -16.88 7.27
CA TRP A 452 2.42 -17.23 7.60
C TRP A 452 2.43 -18.53 8.38
N LEU A 453 3.36 -19.42 8.02
CA LEU A 453 3.66 -20.60 8.82
C LEU A 453 4.88 -20.28 9.69
N VAL A 454 4.67 -20.20 11.00
CA VAL A 454 5.74 -19.91 11.98
C VAL A 454 5.70 -20.99 13.04
N ASP A 455 6.81 -21.71 13.20
CA ASP A 455 6.92 -22.88 14.05
C ASP A 455 5.81 -23.91 13.78
N GLN A 456 4.94 -24.18 14.76
CA GLN A 456 3.86 -25.17 14.69
C GLN A 456 2.47 -24.52 14.53
N ALA A 457 2.41 -23.29 14.04
CA ALA A 457 1.16 -22.54 13.91
C ALA A 457 1.04 -21.82 12.55
N ILE A 458 -0.20 -21.64 12.13
CA ILE A 458 -0.58 -20.84 10.96
C ILE A 458 -1.20 -19.55 11.48
N TYR A 459 -0.53 -18.44 11.17
CA TYR A 459 -1.03 -17.09 11.43
C TYR A 459 -1.63 -16.54 10.14
N TYR A 460 -2.77 -15.86 10.21
CA TYR A 460 -3.42 -15.36 9.02
C TYR A 460 -4.19 -14.07 9.26
N LEU A 461 -4.35 -13.28 8.20
CA LEU A 461 -5.25 -12.13 8.19
C LEU A 461 -6.61 -12.56 7.65
N ASP A 462 -7.65 -12.45 8.47
CA ASP A 462 -9.02 -12.76 8.06
C ASP A 462 -9.46 -11.86 6.89
N SER A 463 -10.05 -12.44 5.85
CA SER A 463 -10.40 -11.71 4.63
C SER A 463 -11.48 -10.65 4.82
N SER A 464 -12.41 -10.88 5.76
CA SER A 464 -13.55 -10.01 5.99
C SER A 464 -13.22 -8.85 6.92
N THR A 465 -12.44 -9.12 7.97
CA THR A 465 -12.17 -8.16 9.06
C THR A 465 -10.77 -7.56 8.99
N GLY A 466 -9.82 -8.24 8.34
CA GLY A 466 -8.40 -7.89 8.39
C GLY A 466 -7.73 -8.20 9.74
N TYR A 467 -8.40 -8.94 10.62
CA TYR A 467 -7.90 -9.29 11.95
C TYR A 467 -6.84 -10.38 11.86
N LEU A 468 -5.90 -10.33 12.80
CA LEU A 468 -4.91 -11.39 12.95
C LEU A 468 -5.48 -12.53 13.78
N ALA A 469 -5.47 -13.72 13.22
CA ALA A 469 -5.84 -14.94 13.91
C ALA A 469 -4.80 -16.04 13.68
N THR A 470 -4.92 -17.10 14.47
CA THR A 470 -4.07 -18.28 14.40
C THR A 470 -4.88 -19.56 14.51
N VAL A 471 -4.39 -20.62 13.87
CA VAL A 471 -4.80 -22.03 14.06
C VAL A 471 -3.53 -22.89 14.17
N ASP A 472 -3.67 -24.12 14.67
CA ASP A 472 -2.61 -25.12 14.55
C ASP A 472 -2.53 -25.73 13.13
N LEU A 473 -1.55 -26.62 12.91
CA LEU A 473 -1.33 -27.26 11.61
C LEU A 473 -2.44 -28.23 11.17
N GLU A 474 -3.43 -28.49 12.03
CA GLU A 474 -4.63 -29.27 11.71
C GLU A 474 -5.88 -28.38 11.59
N GLY A 475 -5.72 -27.06 11.66
CA GLY A 475 -6.82 -26.10 11.56
C GLY A 475 -7.65 -25.97 12.84
N ASN A 476 -7.21 -26.57 13.94
CA ASN A 476 -7.88 -26.49 15.24
C ASN A 476 -7.36 -25.30 16.06
N ASN A 477 -7.91 -25.14 17.27
CA ASN A 477 -7.46 -24.15 18.25
C ASN A 477 -7.49 -22.69 17.73
N LYS A 478 -8.47 -22.36 16.90
CA LYS A 478 -8.64 -21.01 16.34
C LYS A 478 -8.68 -19.96 17.45
N LYS A 479 -7.81 -18.95 17.33
CA LYS A 479 -7.75 -17.80 18.25
C LYS A 479 -7.53 -16.50 17.47
N THR A 480 -8.34 -15.47 17.77
CA THR A 480 -8.04 -14.10 17.33
C THR A 480 -6.97 -13.52 18.24
N LEU A 481 -5.88 -13.04 17.65
CA LEU A 481 -4.75 -12.43 18.39
C LEU A 481 -4.86 -10.92 18.43
N VAL A 482 -5.31 -10.31 17.32
CA VAL A 482 -5.50 -8.86 17.19
C VAL A 482 -6.83 -8.62 16.47
N ASP A 483 -7.73 -7.90 17.13
CA ASP A 483 -9.08 -7.56 16.67
C ASP A 483 -9.14 -6.18 15.99
N LYS A 484 -8.09 -5.86 15.24
CA LYS A 484 -7.93 -4.61 14.49
C LYS A 484 -7.55 -4.95 13.05
N SER A 485 -8.04 -4.17 12.10
CA SER A 485 -7.70 -4.34 10.68
C SER A 485 -6.23 -3.99 10.43
N ILE A 486 -5.43 -5.00 10.08
CA ILE A 486 -3.99 -4.86 9.86
C ILE A 486 -3.69 -4.50 8.40
N LEU A 487 -2.74 -3.55 8.21
CA LEU A 487 -2.30 -3.08 6.90
C LEU A 487 -1.00 -3.72 6.42
N ASP A 488 -0.01 -3.84 7.32
CA ASP A 488 1.27 -4.53 7.13
C ASP A 488 1.66 -5.26 8.43
N LEU A 489 2.37 -6.38 8.30
CA LEU A 489 2.73 -7.29 9.40
C LEU A 489 4.09 -7.93 9.14
N LYS A 490 4.95 -8.01 10.18
CA LYS A 490 6.23 -8.69 10.13
C LYS A 490 6.50 -9.46 11.43
N PHE A 491 7.02 -10.67 11.29
CA PHE A 491 7.51 -11.48 12.42
C PHE A 491 8.98 -11.16 12.68
N PHE A 492 9.34 -10.96 13.94
CA PHE A 492 10.74 -10.80 14.35
C PHE A 492 10.91 -11.13 15.83
N ASP A 493 11.87 -12.02 16.13
CA ASP A 493 12.31 -12.36 17.49
C ASP A 493 11.15 -12.69 18.45
N GLY A 494 10.27 -13.62 18.08
CA GLY A 494 9.11 -14.01 18.90
C GLY A 494 8.02 -12.94 19.05
N ASN A 495 8.05 -11.89 18.24
CA ASN A 495 7.07 -10.82 18.23
C ASN A 495 6.48 -10.60 16.83
N ILE A 496 5.30 -10.01 16.80
CA ILE A 496 4.62 -9.55 15.60
C ILE A 496 4.57 -8.02 15.65
N TYR A 497 5.06 -7.38 14.60
CA TYR A 497 5.00 -5.93 14.42
C TYR A 497 4.04 -5.64 13.29
N TYR A 498 3.12 -4.70 13.49
CA TYR A 498 2.08 -4.44 12.50
C TYR A 498 1.54 -3.02 12.60
N THR A 499 0.98 -2.55 11.48
CA THR A 499 0.27 -1.26 11.43
C THR A 499 -1.23 -1.48 11.38
N VAL A 500 -1.95 -0.65 12.14
CA VAL A 500 -3.41 -0.57 12.14
C VAL A 500 -3.83 0.80 11.63
N GLY A 501 -4.65 0.83 10.60
CA GLY A 501 -5.15 2.06 10.01
C GLY A 501 -6.18 1.80 8.92
N LYS A 502 -6.49 2.82 8.14
CA LYS A 502 -7.40 2.73 6.99
C LYS A 502 -6.63 2.99 5.71
N ASP A 503 -7.12 2.44 4.60
CA ASP A 503 -6.69 2.88 3.28
C ASP A 503 -7.13 4.33 3.09
N THR A 504 -6.18 5.22 2.85
CA THR A 504 -6.41 6.66 2.70
C THR A 504 -6.75 7.04 1.25
N GLY A 505 -6.73 6.09 0.31
CA GLY A 505 -6.93 6.34 -1.12
C GLY A 505 -5.73 6.99 -1.81
N THR A 506 -4.67 7.33 -1.07
CA THR A 506 -3.44 7.97 -1.58
C THR A 506 -2.40 6.97 -2.09
N GLY A 507 -2.72 5.67 -2.05
CA GLY A 507 -1.78 4.57 -2.27
C GLY A 507 -0.87 4.29 -1.07
N ALA A 508 -0.78 5.20 -0.09
CA ALA A 508 -0.03 4.99 1.14
C ALA A 508 -0.93 4.39 2.23
N ARG A 509 -0.57 3.20 2.72
CA ARG A 509 -1.29 2.54 3.83
C ARG A 509 -0.84 3.13 5.17
N LEU A 510 -1.49 4.22 5.60
CA LEU A 510 -1.14 4.91 6.84
C LEU A 510 -1.78 4.23 8.06
N GLY A 511 -0.96 3.88 9.06
CA GLY A 511 -1.45 3.29 10.30
C GLY A 511 -0.55 3.57 11.50
N LYS A 512 -1.06 3.32 12.71
CA LYS A 512 -0.25 3.37 13.93
C LYS A 512 0.46 2.02 14.09
N LEU A 513 1.72 2.06 14.52
CA LEU A 513 2.56 0.86 14.68
C LEU A 513 2.37 0.22 16.06
N TYR A 514 2.25 -1.10 16.10
CA TYR A 514 2.07 -1.93 17.29
C TYR A 514 3.07 -3.08 17.31
N LYS A 515 3.26 -3.63 18.51
CA LYS A 515 3.97 -4.88 18.79
C LYS A 515 3.05 -5.81 19.55
N TYR A 516 2.97 -7.07 19.13
CA TYR A 516 2.33 -8.15 19.85
C TYR A 516 3.37 -9.22 20.20
N ASN A 517 3.50 -9.54 21.48
CA ASN A 517 4.42 -10.57 21.94
C ASN A 517 3.75 -11.95 21.92
N LEU A 518 4.30 -12.91 21.18
CA LEU A 518 3.68 -14.22 20.96
C LEU A 518 3.55 -15.04 22.25
N SER A 519 4.52 -14.93 23.17
CA SER A 519 4.54 -15.72 24.41
C SER A 519 3.58 -15.20 25.48
N SER A 520 3.51 -13.88 25.67
CA SER A 520 2.68 -13.25 26.72
C SER A 520 1.30 -12.83 26.23
N GLY A 521 1.11 -12.71 24.91
CA GLY A 521 -0.08 -12.12 24.31
C GLY A 521 -0.21 -10.61 24.54
N GLN A 522 0.84 -9.95 25.06
CA GLN A 522 0.82 -8.52 25.32
C GLN A 522 0.91 -7.71 24.02
N GLU A 523 -0.01 -6.76 23.85
CA GLU A 523 0.00 -5.75 22.78
C GLU A 523 0.53 -4.41 23.33
N ILE A 524 1.40 -3.75 22.58
CA ILE A 524 1.95 -2.42 22.89
C ILE A 524 1.87 -1.53 21.66
N LYS A 525 1.30 -0.33 21.79
CA LYS A 525 1.37 0.72 20.76
C LYS A 525 2.77 1.33 20.78
N LEU A 526 3.46 1.27 19.64
CA LEU A 526 4.84 1.74 19.50
C LEU A 526 4.95 3.16 18.93
N SER A 527 3.95 3.61 18.17
CA SER A 527 3.98 4.91 17.49
C SER A 527 2.65 5.65 17.61
N ASN A 528 2.71 6.96 17.85
CA ASN A 528 1.56 7.86 17.71
C ASN A 528 1.50 8.49 16.30
N GLN A 529 2.58 8.42 15.53
CA GLN A 529 2.63 8.91 14.16
C GLN A 529 1.90 7.98 13.20
N SER A 530 1.45 8.54 12.08
CA SER A 530 0.86 7.81 10.96
C SER A 530 2.00 7.22 10.11
N VAL A 531 2.26 5.93 10.32
CA VAL A 531 3.34 5.14 9.71
C VAL A 531 2.87 4.59 8.38
N SER A 532 3.65 4.85 7.33
CA SER A 532 3.41 4.28 5.99
C SER A 532 4.24 3.04 5.70
N GLU A 533 5.38 2.89 6.38
CA GLU A 533 6.36 1.85 6.13
C GLU A 533 7.25 1.67 7.36
N PHE A 534 7.60 0.42 7.69
CA PHE A 534 8.55 0.11 8.77
C PHE A 534 9.46 -1.07 8.41
N LEU A 535 10.69 -1.00 8.89
CA LEU A 535 11.73 -2.02 8.74
C LEU A 535 12.24 -2.41 10.12
N ILE A 536 12.49 -3.70 10.34
CA ILE A 536 12.98 -4.23 11.61
C ILE A 536 14.41 -4.71 11.40
N GLY A 537 15.36 -4.12 12.13
CA GLY A 537 16.76 -4.53 12.11
C GLY A 537 17.28 -4.91 13.48
N LYS A 538 18.53 -5.38 13.51
CA LYS A 538 19.24 -5.77 14.73
C LYS A 538 19.32 -4.63 15.75
N THR A 539 19.41 -3.39 15.27
CA THR A 539 19.60 -2.19 16.10
C THR A 539 18.30 -1.49 16.52
N GLY A 540 17.14 -1.96 16.04
CA GLY A 540 15.83 -1.37 16.36
C GLY A 540 14.87 -1.40 15.17
N ILE A 541 13.76 -0.70 15.33
CA ILE A 541 12.72 -0.59 14.30
C ILE A 541 12.78 0.82 13.71
N TYR A 542 12.88 0.92 12.39
CA TYR A 542 12.88 2.17 11.67
C TYR A 542 11.54 2.33 10.95
N TYR A 543 10.96 3.52 11.00
CA TYR A 543 9.68 3.75 10.32
C TYR A 543 9.59 5.14 9.71
N LYS A 544 8.90 5.19 8.56
CA LYS A 544 8.56 6.41 7.84
C LYS A 544 7.18 6.89 8.30
N ALA A 545 7.15 8.08 8.87
CA ALA A 545 5.92 8.79 9.23
C ALA A 545 5.56 9.81 8.16
N GLU A 546 4.29 9.84 7.77
CA GLU A 546 3.76 10.73 6.71
C GLU A 546 2.75 11.76 7.26
N GLY A 547 2.44 11.67 8.56
CA GLY A 547 1.51 12.53 9.28
C GLY A 547 1.99 13.97 9.49
N TYR A 548 1.41 14.67 10.47
CA TYR A 548 1.84 16.04 10.84
C TYR A 548 3.21 16.11 11.50
N ASP A 549 3.65 15.01 12.10
CA ASP A 549 5.00 14.78 12.58
C ASP A 549 5.77 13.86 11.61
N LEU A 550 5.72 14.18 10.30
CA LEU A 550 6.40 13.41 9.28
C LEU A 550 7.92 13.34 9.51
N GLY A 551 8.54 12.24 9.10
CA GLY A 551 9.97 12.02 9.30
C GLY A 551 10.38 10.56 9.26
N LEU A 552 11.67 10.35 9.47
CA LEU A 552 12.26 9.04 9.75
C LEU A 552 12.44 8.88 11.25
N TYR A 553 11.92 7.80 11.80
CA TYR A 553 11.97 7.52 13.23
C TYR A 553 12.65 6.19 13.50
N LYS A 554 13.20 6.05 14.71
CA LYS A 554 13.73 4.80 15.25
C LYS A 554 13.13 4.53 16.62
N ILE A 555 12.67 3.29 16.81
CA ILE A 555 12.34 2.74 18.12
C ILE A 555 13.54 1.90 18.58
N GLY A 556 14.21 2.39 19.63
CA GLY A 556 15.34 1.69 20.25
C GLY A 556 14.89 0.50 21.11
N ALA A 557 15.85 -0.28 21.61
CA ALA A 557 15.58 -1.43 22.47
C ALA A 557 14.81 -1.08 23.77
N ASN A 558 14.91 0.16 24.24
CA ASN A 558 14.16 0.68 25.38
C ASN A 558 12.69 1.03 25.05
N GLY A 559 12.25 0.85 23.80
CA GLY A 559 10.90 1.14 23.33
C GLY A 559 10.63 2.63 23.05
N GLN A 560 11.61 3.51 23.25
CA GLN A 560 11.44 4.94 22.95
C GLN A 560 11.57 5.20 21.45
N SER A 561 10.61 5.96 20.91
CA SER A 561 10.68 6.47 19.54
C SER A 561 11.43 7.81 19.51
N ILE A 562 12.40 7.91 18.61
CA ILE A 562 13.23 9.09 18.39
C ILE A 562 13.10 9.49 16.92
N CYS A 563 12.86 10.78 16.65
CA CYS A 563 12.94 11.33 15.31
C CYS A 563 14.42 11.44 14.89
N LEU A 564 14.79 10.73 13.85
CA LEU A 564 16.13 10.76 13.26
C LEU A 564 16.25 11.85 12.19
N VAL A 565 15.18 12.06 11.42
CA VAL A 565 15.13 13.01 10.31
C VAL A 565 13.77 13.67 10.29
N ASP A 566 13.71 14.99 10.49
CA ASP A 566 12.48 15.78 10.51
C ASP A 566 12.08 16.31 9.12
N ASP A 567 12.10 15.44 8.09
CA ASP A 567 11.80 15.80 6.70
C ASP A 567 11.09 14.66 5.96
N THR A 568 10.49 14.95 4.80
CA THR A 568 9.77 13.96 4.00
C THR A 568 10.76 12.99 3.34
N ILE A 569 10.66 11.72 3.73
CA ILE A 569 11.52 10.63 3.24
C ILE A 569 10.94 10.07 1.95
N SER A 570 11.76 9.93 0.92
CA SER A 570 11.34 9.31 -0.35
C SER A 570 11.49 7.79 -0.27
N SER A 571 12.67 7.31 0.13
CA SER A 571 12.96 5.88 0.33
C SER A 571 13.95 5.70 1.47
N PHE A 572 13.92 4.53 2.10
CA PHE A 572 14.92 4.13 3.07
C PHE A 572 15.17 2.62 2.98
N LEU A 573 16.40 2.23 3.28
CA LEU A 573 16.91 0.88 3.22
C LEU A 573 17.56 0.55 4.56
N LEU A 574 17.17 -0.59 5.13
CA LEU A 574 17.77 -1.10 6.35
C LEU A 574 19.18 -1.65 6.10
N THR A 575 20.07 -1.42 7.05
CA THR A 575 21.46 -1.90 7.05
C THR A 575 21.80 -2.51 8.41
N ASP A 576 22.98 -3.13 8.54
CA ASP A 576 23.41 -3.70 9.81
C ASP A 576 23.59 -2.66 10.93
N SER A 577 23.94 -1.41 10.61
CA SER A 577 24.21 -0.36 11.61
C SER A 577 23.15 0.75 11.69
N GLY A 578 22.15 0.73 10.82
CA GLY A 578 21.20 1.84 10.69
C GLY A 578 20.41 1.79 9.40
N VAL A 579 20.15 2.95 8.81
CA VAL A 579 19.43 3.09 7.53
C VAL A 579 20.14 4.02 6.56
N VAL A 580 20.09 3.66 5.28
CA VAL A 580 20.40 4.56 4.17
C VAL A 580 19.07 5.13 3.67
N TYR A 581 18.98 6.43 3.42
CA TYR A 581 17.73 7.05 2.98
C TYR A 581 17.95 8.17 1.97
N THR A 582 16.85 8.53 1.30
CA THR A 582 16.74 9.68 0.41
C THR A 582 15.57 10.55 0.84
N MET A 583 15.66 11.85 0.55
CA MET A 583 14.61 12.82 0.88
C MET A 583 13.85 13.23 -0.38
N ARG A 584 12.56 13.51 -0.22
CA ARG A 584 11.68 13.89 -1.35
C ARG A 584 12.06 15.24 -1.96
N TYR A 585 12.51 16.18 -1.12
CA TYR A 585 12.75 17.59 -1.51
C TYR A 585 14.22 18.01 -1.45
N MET A 586 15.14 17.05 -1.28
CA MET A 586 16.58 17.32 -1.22
C MET A 586 17.36 16.21 -1.94
N GLU A 587 18.12 16.60 -2.95
CA GLU A 587 18.98 15.70 -3.71
C GLU A 587 20.02 15.07 -2.78
N GLY A 588 20.32 13.77 -2.99
CA GLY A 588 21.39 13.08 -2.29
C GLY A 588 20.95 11.78 -1.64
N ILE A 589 21.94 11.13 -1.02
CA ILE A 589 21.81 9.90 -0.26
C ILE A 589 22.49 10.08 1.09
N TYR A 590 21.81 9.61 2.12
CA TYR A 590 22.13 9.91 3.51
C TYR A 590 22.11 8.64 4.33
N THR A 591 22.77 8.67 5.49
CA THR A 591 22.79 7.56 6.44
C THR A 591 22.49 8.08 7.84
N VAL A 592 21.81 7.27 8.64
CA VAL A 592 21.63 7.52 10.07
C VAL A 592 21.63 6.19 10.82
N GLU A 593 22.14 6.19 12.05
CA GLU A 593 22.35 5.01 12.89
C GLU A 593 21.36 4.89 14.04
#